data_AF-A0A4R6MLX1-F1
#
_entry.id   AF-A0A4R6MLX1-F1
#
_cell.length_a   1.000
_cell.length_b   1.000
_cell.length_c   1.000
_cell.angle_alpha   90.00
_cell.angle_beta   90.00
_cell.angle_gamma   90.00
#
_symmetry.space_group_name_H-M   'P 1'
#
loop_
_entity.id
_entity.type
_entity.pdbx_description
1 polymer ?
#
loop_
_entity_poly.entity_id
_entity_poly.type
_entity_poly.pdbx_seq_one_letter_code
_entity_poly.pdbx_strand_id
1 'polypeptide(L)'
;MLTFIVTQTGIAQKYNDALISKNSEINFAKTQKRGIKKNSIVYYVENDLQTISAYKRSKLKWQTNVISVCGKPKKGQPEIRYVGYNSDKLLIVMGKHNFAEIDVNSGVTTLVG
;
A
#
# COMPACT_ATOMS: atom_id res chain seq x y z
N MET A 1 1.39 38.78 -29.32
CA MET A 1 2.23 37.91 -28.47
C MET A 1 1.28 36.87 -27.87
N LEU A 2 1.29 35.64 -28.39
CA LEU A 2 0.33 34.60 -28.00
C LEU A 2 0.95 33.77 -26.88
N THR A 3 0.45 33.90 -25.66
CA THR A 3 0.92 33.11 -24.52
C THR A 3 0.22 31.76 -24.53
N PHE A 4 0.94 30.71 -24.91
CA PHE A 4 0.48 29.34 -24.71
C PHE A 4 0.67 28.96 -23.24
N ILE A 5 -0.44 28.85 -22.51
CA ILE A 5 -0.46 28.15 -21.22
C ILE A 5 -0.70 26.67 -21.53
N VAL A 6 0.34 25.85 -21.44
CA VAL A 6 0.21 24.39 -21.51
C VAL A 6 -0.01 23.86 -20.10
N THR A 7 -1.25 23.70 -19.67
CA THR A 7 -1.56 22.90 -18.48
C THR A 7 -1.66 21.44 -18.89
N GLN A 8 -0.54 20.71 -18.79
CA GLN A 8 -0.55 19.27 -18.94
C GLN A 8 -1.17 18.65 -17.67
N THR A 9 -2.50 18.48 -17.64
CA THR A 9 -3.18 17.68 -16.61
C THR A 9 -3.09 16.19 -16.94
N GLY A 10 -1.86 15.71 -17.14
CA GLY A 10 -1.58 14.29 -17.01
C GLY A 10 -1.67 13.97 -15.53
N ILE A 11 -2.79 13.39 -15.06
CA ILE A 11 -2.83 12.77 -13.73
C ILE A 11 -1.86 11.59 -13.80
N ALA A 12 -0.59 11.85 -13.52
CA ALA A 12 0.43 10.81 -13.44
C ALA A 12 -0.07 9.77 -12.44
N GLN A 13 -0.16 8.51 -12.87
CA GLN A 13 -0.56 7.42 -12.01
C GLN A 13 0.40 7.39 -10.81
N LYS A 14 -0.14 7.57 -9.60
CA LYS A 14 0.66 7.72 -8.38
C LYS A 14 1.42 6.44 -8.00
N TYR A 15 1.10 5.33 -8.64
CA TYR A 15 1.76 4.03 -8.50
C TYR A 15 2.08 3.46 -9.88
N ASN A 16 3.09 2.59 -9.95
CA ASN A 16 3.48 1.92 -11.20
C ASN A 16 2.66 0.64 -11.39
N ASP A 17 1.84 0.58 -12.46
CA ASP A 17 1.01 -0.57 -12.80
C ASP A 17 1.81 -1.86 -13.01
N ALA A 18 3.05 -1.77 -13.50
CA ALA A 18 3.93 -2.92 -13.67
C ALA A 18 4.31 -3.57 -12.32
N LEU A 19 4.20 -2.83 -11.21
CA LEU A 19 4.48 -3.34 -9.86
C LEU A 19 3.24 -3.91 -9.17
N ILE A 20 2.08 -3.91 -9.83
CA ILE A 20 0.86 -4.51 -9.27
C ILE A 20 0.84 -6.01 -9.56
N SER A 21 0.59 -6.80 -8.51
CA SER A 21 0.43 -8.25 -8.56
C SER A 21 -1.01 -8.61 -8.93
N LYS A 22 -1.17 -9.73 -9.64
CA LYS A 22 -2.47 -10.37 -9.88
C LYS A 22 -2.90 -11.28 -8.73
N ASN A 23 -1.98 -11.64 -7.84
CA ASN A 23 -2.24 -12.49 -6.68
C ASN A 23 -2.96 -11.70 -5.58
N SER A 24 -3.58 -12.42 -4.65
CA SER A 24 -4.21 -11.83 -3.46
C SER A 24 -3.20 -11.44 -2.38
N GLU A 25 -1.92 -11.81 -2.53
CA GLU A 25 -0.88 -11.55 -1.56
C GLU A 25 0.48 -11.30 -2.21
N ILE A 26 1.35 -10.63 -1.46
CA ILE A 26 2.72 -10.31 -1.84
C ILE A 26 3.62 -10.50 -0.62
N ASN A 27 4.70 -11.25 -0.80
CA ASN A 27 5.83 -11.28 0.11
C ASN A 27 7.01 -10.56 -0.56
N PHE A 28 7.44 -9.42 0.00
CA PHE A 28 8.45 -8.56 -0.63
C PHE A 28 9.85 -9.19 -0.66
N ALA A 29 10.10 -10.27 0.09
CA ALA A 29 11.33 -11.04 -0.05
C ALA A 29 11.36 -11.92 -1.31
N LYS A 30 10.21 -12.15 -1.95
CA LYS A 30 10.05 -13.09 -3.08
C LYS A 30 9.74 -12.41 -4.41
N THR A 31 9.48 -11.10 -4.42
CA THR A 31 9.04 -10.41 -5.63
C THR A 31 9.32 -8.91 -5.58
N GLN A 32 9.45 -8.30 -6.76
CA GLN A 32 9.57 -6.85 -6.93
C GLN A 32 8.20 -6.15 -6.99
N LYS A 33 7.10 -6.89 -6.89
CA LYS A 33 5.75 -6.32 -6.84
C LYS A 33 5.55 -5.51 -5.55
N ARG A 34 4.71 -4.48 -5.63
CA ARG A 34 4.50 -3.46 -4.60
C ARG A 34 3.06 -3.26 -4.18
N GLY A 35 2.11 -3.76 -4.95
CA GLY A 35 0.70 -3.66 -4.59
C GLY A 35 -0.15 -4.76 -5.17
N ILE A 36 -1.33 -4.96 -4.58
CA ILE A 36 -2.34 -5.92 -5.04
C ILE A 36 -3.56 -5.16 -5.54
N LYS A 37 -4.26 -5.73 -6.52
CA LYS A 37 -5.52 -5.17 -7.03
C LYS A 37 -6.68 -6.10 -6.71
N LYS A 38 -7.68 -5.59 -6.00
CA LYS A 38 -8.95 -6.29 -5.70
C LYS A 38 -10.11 -5.33 -5.81
N ASN A 39 -11.22 -5.78 -6.42
CA ASN A 39 -12.46 -5.00 -6.55
C ASN A 39 -12.25 -3.58 -7.12
N SER A 40 -11.36 -3.45 -8.12
CA SER A 40 -10.96 -2.16 -8.72
C SER A 40 -10.27 -1.16 -7.78
N ILE A 41 -9.83 -1.61 -6.61
CA ILE A 41 -8.98 -0.88 -5.67
C ILE A 41 -7.57 -1.47 -5.76
N VAL A 42 -6.58 -0.59 -5.80
CA VAL A 42 -5.16 -0.95 -5.69
C VAL A 42 -4.69 -0.61 -4.29
N TYR A 43 -4.15 -1.59 -3.59
CA TYR A 43 -3.49 -1.42 -2.30
C TYR A 43 -1.98 -1.49 -2.54
N TYR A 44 -1.30 -0.36 -2.35
CA TYR A 44 0.09 -0.17 -2.76
C TYR A 44 0.95 0.17 -1.56
N VAL A 45 2.08 -0.53 -1.39
CA VAL A 45 3.11 -0.17 -0.41
C VAL A 45 4.01 0.89 -1.03
N GLU A 46 4.06 2.06 -0.40
CA GLU A 46 4.84 3.22 -0.83
C GLU A 46 6.35 3.03 -0.68
N ASN A 47 7.14 3.87 -1.34
CA ASN A 47 8.60 3.73 -1.42
C ASN A 47 9.32 3.67 -0.06
N ASP A 48 8.74 4.25 0.98
CA ASP A 48 9.25 4.18 2.35
C ASP A 48 9.17 2.77 2.97
N LEU A 49 8.44 1.85 2.33
CA LEU A 49 8.11 0.51 2.81
C LEU A 49 7.33 0.49 4.13
N GLN A 50 6.76 1.60 4.55
CA GLN A 50 6.04 1.73 5.84
C GLN A 50 4.59 2.13 5.63
N THR A 51 4.29 2.74 4.49
CA THR A 51 3.00 3.31 4.19
C THR A 51 2.25 2.47 3.16
N ILE A 52 0.96 2.24 3.40
CA ILE A 52 0.04 1.66 2.43
C ILE A 52 -0.98 2.71 2.00
N SER A 53 -1.17 2.81 0.69
CA SER A 53 -2.19 3.64 0.07
C SER A 53 -3.21 2.77 -0.66
N ALA A 54 -4.49 3.11 -0.54
CA ALA A 54 -5.55 2.56 -1.37
C ALA A 54 -5.93 3.55 -2.47
N TYR A 55 -5.98 3.08 -3.72
CA TYR A 55 -6.38 3.88 -4.87
C TYR A 55 -7.58 3.27 -5.59
N LYS A 56 -8.56 4.11 -5.96
CA LYS A 56 -9.64 3.74 -6.87
C LYS A 56 -9.59 4.67 -8.08
N ARG A 57 -9.39 4.11 -9.28
CA ARG A 57 -9.24 4.89 -10.53
C ARG A 57 -8.19 6.02 -10.39
N SER A 58 -7.03 5.68 -9.83
CA SER A 58 -5.91 6.61 -9.57
C SER A 58 -6.17 7.71 -8.52
N LYS A 59 -7.37 7.76 -7.93
CA LYS A 59 -7.69 8.65 -6.79
C LYS A 59 -7.36 7.95 -5.47
N LEU A 60 -6.63 8.63 -4.60
CA LEU A 60 -6.36 8.17 -3.24
C LEU A 60 -7.68 8.06 -2.46
N LYS A 61 -7.91 6.90 -1.84
CA LYS A 61 -9.05 6.61 -0.97
C LYS A 61 -8.70 6.82 0.48
N TRP A 62 -7.60 6.22 0.91
CA TRP A 62 -7.00 6.36 2.23
C TRP A 62 -5.53 6.01 2.15
N GLN A 63 -4.76 6.46 3.14
CA GLN A 63 -3.34 6.19 3.30
C GLN A 63 -3.04 6.04 4.79
N THR A 64 -2.21 5.07 5.14
CA THR A 64 -1.82 4.82 6.53
C THR A 64 -0.36 4.40 6.60
N ASN A 65 0.40 5.01 7.51
CA ASN A 65 1.74 4.56 7.85
C ASN A 65 1.62 3.50 8.94
N VAL A 66 1.78 2.24 8.56
CA VAL A 66 1.50 1.10 9.44
C VAL A 66 2.48 1.08 10.62
N ILE A 67 3.75 1.42 10.39
CA ILE A 67 4.77 1.49 11.46
C ILE A 67 4.45 2.61 12.45
N SER A 68 3.99 3.77 11.98
CA SER A 68 3.63 4.89 12.86
C SER A 68 2.42 4.54 13.74
N VAL A 69 1.46 3.78 13.21
CA VAL A 69 0.25 3.39 13.95
C VAL A 69 0.52 2.24 14.91
N CYS A 70 1.22 1.20 14.44
CA CYS A 70 1.44 -0.02 15.23
C CYS A 70 2.72 0.01 16.08
N GLY A 71 3.56 1.02 15.90
CA GLY A 71 4.88 1.10 16.52
C GLY A 71 5.95 0.31 15.77
N LYS A 72 7.20 0.48 16.20
CA LYS A 72 8.35 -0.21 15.61
C LYS A 72 8.29 -1.71 15.93
N PRO A 73 8.58 -2.60 14.96
CA PRO A 73 8.63 -4.03 15.22
C PRO A 73 9.77 -4.36 16.19
N LYS A 74 9.56 -5.40 17.02
CA LYS A 74 10.57 -5.83 18.02
C LYS A 74 11.82 -6.41 17.37
N LYS A 75 11.69 -6.98 16.18
CA LYS A 75 12.78 -7.59 15.40
C LYS A 75 12.64 -7.26 13.92
N GLY A 76 13.77 -6.99 13.27
CA GLY A 76 13.83 -6.62 11.87
C GLY A 76 13.71 -5.10 11.64
N GLN A 77 13.82 -4.68 10.39
CA GLN A 77 13.65 -3.28 10.02
C GLN A 77 12.18 -2.84 10.14
N PRO A 78 11.93 -1.55 10.44
CA PRO A 78 10.59 -0.98 10.49
C PRO A 78 10.03 -0.83 9.07
N GLU A 79 9.67 -1.94 8.44
CA GLU A 79 9.13 -1.99 7.09
C GLU A 79 8.11 -3.12 6.97
N ILE A 80 7.19 -2.96 6.04
CA ILE A 80 6.21 -3.95 5.65
C ILE A 80 6.91 -4.99 4.78
N ARG A 81 6.79 -6.26 5.17
CA ARG A 81 7.39 -7.42 4.49
C ARG A 81 6.36 -8.25 3.72
N TYR A 82 5.09 -8.16 4.10
CA TYR A 82 4.00 -8.90 3.47
C TYR A 82 2.70 -8.10 3.50
N VAL A 83 1.92 -8.24 2.44
CA VAL A 83 0.55 -7.76 2.33
C VAL A 83 -0.30 -8.88 1.72
N GLY A 84 -1.38 -9.26 2.39
CA GLY A 84 -2.40 -10.17 1.90
C GLY A 84 -3.77 -9.52 1.94
N TYR A 85 -4.64 -9.84 1.00
CA TYR A 85 -6.05 -9.44 1.02
C TYR A 85 -6.91 -10.59 1.53
N ASN A 86 -7.71 -10.34 2.56
CA ASN A 86 -8.69 -11.29 3.09
C ASN A 86 -10.03 -10.59 3.33
N SER A 87 -11.01 -10.86 2.47
CA SER A 87 -12.39 -10.32 2.55
C SER A 87 -12.47 -8.79 2.69
N ASP A 88 -12.50 -8.28 3.92
CA ASP A 88 -12.66 -6.89 4.33
C ASP A 88 -11.37 -6.28 4.92
N LYS A 89 -10.28 -7.06 4.97
CA LYS A 89 -9.02 -6.65 5.60
C LYS A 89 -7.81 -6.88 4.70
N LEU A 90 -6.79 -6.06 4.91
CA LEU A 90 -5.42 -6.40 4.55
C LEU A 90 -4.71 -7.01 5.75
N LEU A 91 -4.04 -8.15 5.53
CA LEU A 91 -3.15 -8.79 6.49
C LEU A 91 -1.73 -8.32 6.22
N ILE A 92 -1.10 -7.72 7.22
CA ILE A 92 0.20 -7.06 7.10
C ILE A 92 1.21 -7.73 8.02
N VAL A 93 2.42 -7.99 7.53
CA VAL A 93 3.57 -8.33 8.38
C VAL A 93 4.57 -7.20 8.33
N MET A 94 4.96 -6.72 9.52
CA MET A 94 5.97 -5.68 9.72
C MET A 94 7.20 -6.27 10.41
N GLY A 95 8.39 -5.91 9.94
CA GLY A 95 9.63 -6.51 10.43
C GLY A 95 9.59 -8.04 10.33
N LYS A 96 9.93 -8.75 11.40
CA LYS A 96 9.98 -10.23 11.40
C LYS A 96 8.72 -10.91 11.94
N HIS A 97 8.10 -10.34 12.97
CA HIS A 97 7.07 -11.03 13.77
C HIS A 97 5.97 -10.10 14.29
N ASN A 98 5.72 -8.96 13.64
CA ASN A 98 4.62 -8.08 14.01
C ASN A 98 3.54 -8.12 12.91
N PHE A 99 2.29 -8.24 13.33
CA PHE A 99 1.14 -8.43 12.47
C PHE A 99 0.16 -7.29 12.67
N ALA A 100 -0.32 -6.74 11.56
CA ALA A 100 -1.36 -5.72 11.57
C ALA A 100 -2.48 -6.09 10.61
N GLU A 101 -3.67 -5.62 10.92
CA GLU A 101 -4.81 -5.65 10.03
C GLU A 101 -5.18 -4.23 9.63
N ILE A 102 -5.59 -4.06 8.36
CA ILE A 102 -6.10 -2.78 7.86
C ILE A 102 -7.48 -3.00 7.26
N ASP A 103 -8.49 -2.28 7.73
CA ASP A 103 -9.82 -2.28 7.10
C ASP A 103 -9.73 -1.70 5.67
N VAL A 104 -10.19 -2.45 4.68
CA VAL A 104 -10.00 -2.10 3.27
C VAL A 104 -10.78 -0.86 2.83
N ASN A 105 -11.80 -0.45 3.58
CA ASN A 105 -12.68 0.66 3.23
C ASN A 105 -12.21 1.99 3.83
N SER A 106 -11.67 1.95 5.05
CA SER A 106 -11.33 3.12 5.86
C SER A 106 -9.83 3.34 6.04
N GLY A 107 -9.01 2.29 5.91
CA GLY A 107 -7.58 2.36 6.24
C GLY A 107 -7.29 2.31 7.75
N VAL A 108 -8.31 2.10 8.59
CA VAL A 108 -8.12 1.89 10.04
C VAL A 108 -7.20 0.70 10.24
N THR A 109 -6.11 0.94 10.95
CA THR A 109 -4.99 0.02 11.11
C THR A 109 -4.87 -0.40 12.57
N THR A 110 -4.80 -1.70 12.83
CA THR A 110 -4.73 -2.27 14.18
C THR A 110 -3.60 -3.27 14.27
N LEU A 111 -2.78 -3.17 15.32
CA LEU A 111 -1.79 -4.21 15.65
C LEU A 111 -2.52 -5.42 16.26
N VAL A 112 -2.26 -6.61 15.74
CA VAL A 112 -2.95 -7.86 16.16
C VAL A 112 -2.00 -8.96 16.65
N GLY A 113 -0.68 -8.74 16.60
CA GLY A 113 0.31 -9.70 17.09
C GLY A 113 1.75 -9.20 16.99
#